data_AF-A0A7V1DRD4-F1
#
_entry.id   AF-A0A7V1DRD4-F1
#
_cell.length_a   1.000
_cell.length_b   1.000
_cell.length_c   1.000
_cell.angle_alpha   90.00
_cell.angle_beta   90.00
_cell.angle_gamma   90.00
#
_symmetry.space_group_name_H-M   'P 1'
#
loop_
_entity.id
_entity.type
_entity.pdbx_description
1 polymer ?
#
loop_
_entity_poly.entity_id
_entity_poly.type
_entity_poly.pdbx_seq_one_letter_code
_entity_poly.pdbx_strand_id
1 'polypeptide(L)'
;MKELRTAFIAGLILSAILVALFEHLGGFGIRAYAIHLGATFGTIMAFNVWFRIWPAQQQIIRAIKDGQPVDPALVALAGLRSRHNTYMSVPLLMLMVSQHAVTWIGFGNPIAITLVVLAGWLLVYHLYDRAAQLKGF
;
A
#
# COMPACT_ATOMS: atom_id res chain seq x y z
N MET A 1 -13.61 -2.74 -12.98
CA MET A 1 -13.70 -1.38 -12.40
C MET A 1 -14.47 -1.32 -11.07
N LYS A 2 -15.60 -2.05 -10.90
CA LYS A 2 -16.34 -2.07 -9.62
C LYS A 2 -15.49 -2.56 -8.44
N GLU A 3 -14.82 -3.71 -8.57
CA GLU A 3 -13.92 -4.26 -7.55
C GLU A 3 -12.81 -3.29 -7.10
N LEU A 4 -12.23 -2.54 -8.04
CA LEU A 4 -11.17 -1.57 -7.74
C LEU A 4 -11.70 -0.37 -6.93
N ARG A 5 -12.88 0.15 -7.29
CA ARG A 5 -13.54 1.22 -6.53
C ARG A 5 -13.86 0.77 -5.13
N THR A 6 -14.36 -0.46 -4.97
CA THR A 6 -14.66 -1.05 -3.66
C THR A 6 -13.40 -1.18 -2.81
N ALA A 7 -12.30 -1.71 -3.36
CA ALA A 7 -11.03 -1.85 -2.65
C ALA A 7 -10.43 -0.49 -2.24
N PHE A 8 -10.51 0.51 -3.12
CA PHE A 8 -10.08 1.87 -2.83
C PHE A 8 -10.89 2.50 -1.68
N ILE A 9 -12.23 2.42 -1.74
CA ILE A 9 -13.10 2.95 -0.70
C ILE A 9 -12.88 2.21 0.64
N ALA A 10 -12.80 0.88 0.61
CA ALA A 10 -12.54 0.07 1.80
C ALA A 10 -11.19 0.43 2.44
N GLY A 11 -10.16 0.63 1.63
CA GLY A 11 -8.86 1.07 2.11
C GLY A 11 -8.90 2.44 2.78
N LEU A 12 -9.66 3.40 2.23
CA LEU A 12 -9.81 4.73 2.85
C LEU A 12 -10.54 4.65 4.19
N ILE A 13 -11.61 3.86 4.24
CA ILE A 13 -12.37 3.61 5.47
C ILE A 13 -11.47 2.98 6.53
N LEU A 14 -10.71 1.94 6.18
CA LEU A 14 -9.78 1.28 7.11
C LEU A 14 -8.69 2.24 7.61
N SER A 15 -8.16 3.08 6.73
CA SER A 15 -7.15 4.07 7.11
C SER A 15 -7.73 5.13 8.06
N ALA A 16 -8.96 5.60 7.80
CA ALA A 16 -9.66 6.53 8.68
C ALA A 16 -9.99 5.90 10.05
N ILE A 17 -10.44 4.64 10.08
CA ILE A 17 -10.69 3.90 11.32
C ILE A 17 -9.39 3.76 12.14
N LEU A 18 -8.26 3.42 11.50
CA LEU A 18 -6.98 3.33 12.20
C LEU A 18 -6.57 4.66 12.85
N VAL A 19 -6.72 5.77 12.13
CA VAL A 19 -6.44 7.11 12.68
C VAL A 19 -7.36 7.41 13.87
N ALA A 20 -8.66 7.13 13.77
CA ALA A 20 -9.61 7.32 14.86
C ALA A 20 -9.31 6.45 16.09
N LEU A 21 -8.87 5.20 15.88
CA LEU A 21 -8.44 4.31 16.97
C LEU A 21 -7.18 4.84 17.67
N PHE A 22 -6.21 5.34 16.91
CA PHE A 22 -5.02 5.94 17.50
C PHE A 22 -5.34 7.21 18.30
N GLU A 23 -6.31 8.00 17.84
CA GLU A 23 -6.76 9.22 18.52
C GLU A 23 -7.54 8.92 19.79
N HIS A 24 -8.61 8.14 19.69
CA HIS A 24 -9.55 7.94 20.80
C HIS A 24 -9.13 6.86 21.79
N LEU A 25 -8.36 5.86 21.35
CA LEU A 25 -7.92 4.75 22.21
C LEU A 25 -6.45 4.88 22.61
N GLY A 26 -5.60 5.35 21.70
CA GLY A 26 -4.15 5.47 21.94
C GLY A 26 -3.72 6.75 22.65
N GLY A 27 -4.53 7.82 22.61
CA GLY A 27 -4.14 9.15 23.13
C GLY A 27 -2.90 9.72 22.45
N PHE A 28 -2.58 9.24 21.23
CA PHE A 28 -1.34 9.59 20.55
C PHE A 28 -1.38 11.03 20.05
N GLY A 29 -0.21 11.67 19.98
CA GLY A 29 -0.05 12.93 19.25
C GLY A 29 0.01 12.70 17.74
N ILE A 30 -0.15 13.75 16.94
CA ILE A 30 -0.25 13.63 15.48
C ILE A 30 0.97 12.98 14.81
N ARG A 31 2.16 13.20 15.37
CA ARG A 31 3.41 12.55 14.95
C ARG A 31 3.36 11.04 15.15
N ALA A 32 2.79 10.61 16.27
CA ALA A 32 2.59 9.21 16.57
C ALA A 32 1.56 8.59 15.62
N TYR A 33 0.49 9.30 15.22
CA TYR A 33 -0.43 8.79 14.18
C TYR A 33 0.28 8.52 12.85
N ALA A 34 1.08 9.48 12.37
CA ALA A 34 1.77 9.35 11.08
C ALA A 34 2.76 8.17 11.08
N ILE A 35 3.61 8.06 12.12
CA ILE A 35 4.59 6.97 12.17
C ILE A 35 3.93 5.60 12.38
N HIS A 36 2.87 5.50 13.19
CA HIS A 36 2.15 4.23 13.41
C HIS A 36 1.38 3.80 12.17
N LEU A 37 0.75 4.73 11.44
CA LEU A 37 0.07 4.43 10.19
C LEU A 37 1.08 3.98 9.11
N GLY A 38 2.22 4.66 8.99
CA GLY A 38 3.33 4.23 8.13
C GLY A 38 3.87 2.86 8.50
N ALA A 39 4.09 2.60 9.80
CA ALA A 39 4.52 1.28 10.29
C ALA A 39 3.49 0.19 9.97
N THR A 40 2.20 0.47 10.15
CA THR A 40 1.10 -0.47 9.84
C THR A 40 1.11 -0.85 8.36
N PHE A 41 1.26 0.12 7.45
CA PHE A 41 1.42 -0.17 6.03
C PHE A 41 2.65 -1.04 5.76
N GLY A 42 3.78 -0.72 6.38
CA GLY A 42 5.02 -1.50 6.24
C GLY A 42 4.86 -2.95 6.71
N THR A 43 4.19 -3.16 7.83
CA THR A 43 3.89 -4.50 8.37
C THR A 43 2.97 -5.30 7.43
N ILE A 44 1.91 -4.69 6.91
CA ILE A 44 1.01 -5.34 5.94
C ILE A 44 1.79 -5.68 4.66
N MET A 45 2.67 -4.79 4.20
CA MET A 45 3.51 -5.02 3.03
C MET A 45 4.46 -6.20 3.23
N ALA A 46 5.14 -6.27 4.38
CA ALA A 46 5.99 -7.41 4.73
C ALA A 46 5.21 -8.72 4.78
N PHE A 47 3.99 -8.71 5.36
CA PHE A 47 3.12 -9.88 5.39
C PHE A 47 2.70 -10.34 3.98
N ASN A 48 2.29 -9.40 3.11
CA ASN A 48 1.97 -9.69 1.71
C ASN A 48 3.15 -10.38 0.99
N VAL A 49 4.39 -9.94 1.26
CA VAL A 49 5.59 -10.54 0.66
C VAL A 49 5.82 -11.96 1.19
N TRP A 50 5.96 -12.12 2.52
CA TRP A 50 6.38 -13.39 3.11
C TRP A 50 5.35 -14.51 2.98
N PHE A 51 4.05 -14.18 3.05
CA PHE A 51 2.99 -15.19 3.13
C PHE A 51 2.21 -15.39 1.83
N ARG A 52 2.28 -14.46 0.87
CA ARG A 52 1.56 -14.58 -0.42
C ARG A 52 2.47 -14.51 -1.64
N ILE A 53 3.33 -13.50 -1.74
CA ILE A 53 4.16 -13.29 -2.94
C ILE A 53 5.28 -14.34 -2.99
N TRP A 54 6.06 -14.49 -1.92
CA TRP A 54 7.21 -15.39 -1.90
C TRP A 54 6.83 -16.86 -2.12
N PRO A 55 5.82 -17.43 -1.43
CA PRO A 55 5.41 -18.82 -1.67
C PRO A 55 4.89 -19.07 -3.10
N ALA A 56 4.20 -18.08 -3.69
CA ALA A 56 3.74 -18.16 -5.07
C ALA A 56 4.93 -18.09 -6.05
N GLN A 57 5.88 -17.18 -5.80
CA GLN A 57 7.09 -17.05 -6.60
C GLN A 57 7.97 -18.31 -6.55
N GLN A 58 8.11 -18.96 -5.39
CA GLN A 58 8.86 -20.22 -5.28
C GLN A 58 8.27 -21.31 -6.18
N GLN A 59 6.94 -21.41 -6.27
CA GLN A 59 6.27 -22.36 -7.15
C GLN A 59 6.44 -22.00 -8.64
N ILE A 60 6.31 -20.72 -8.98
CA ILE A 60 6.55 -20.22 -10.34
C ILE A 60 7.99 -20.52 -10.78
N ILE A 61 8.97 -20.21 -9.94
CA ILE A 61 10.41 -20.46 -10.22
C ILE A 61 10.67 -21.95 -10.44
N ARG A 62 10.07 -22.83 -9.63
CA ARG A 62 10.19 -24.30 -9.80
C ARG A 62 9.60 -24.75 -11.13
N ALA A 63 8.37 -24.34 -11.44
CA ALA A 63 7.71 -24.71 -12.70
C ALA A 63 8.55 -24.31 -13.93
N ILE A 64 9.09 -23.08 -13.93
CA ILE A 64 9.97 -22.60 -15.00
C ILE A 64 11.25 -23.44 -15.09
N LYS A 65 11.89 -23.72 -13.95
CA LYS A 65 13.13 -24.52 -13.92
C LYS A 65 12.91 -25.94 -14.46
N ASP A 66 11.76 -26.51 -14.18
CA ASP A 66 11.40 -27.88 -14.57
C ASP A 66 10.74 -27.94 -15.98
N GLY A 67 10.65 -26.82 -16.68
CA GLY A 67 10.02 -26.71 -18.01
C GLY A 67 8.51 -26.97 -18.00
N GLN A 68 7.86 -26.88 -16.84
CA GLN A 68 6.44 -27.09 -16.65
C GLN A 68 5.65 -25.79 -16.90
N PRO A 69 4.38 -25.89 -17.33
CA PRO A 69 3.52 -24.72 -17.46
C PRO A 69 3.32 -24.03 -16.11
N VAL A 70 3.42 -22.71 -16.09
CA VAL A 70 3.18 -21.90 -14.89
C VAL A 70 1.68 -21.74 -14.65
N ASP A 71 1.22 -21.98 -13.42
CA ASP A 71 -0.16 -21.71 -13.04
C ASP A 71 -0.45 -20.19 -13.09
N PRO A 72 -1.36 -19.72 -13.96
CA PRO A 72 -1.70 -18.31 -14.08
C PRO A 72 -2.33 -17.74 -12.80
N ALA A 73 -2.96 -18.56 -11.96
CA ALA A 73 -3.53 -18.12 -10.70
C ALA A 73 -2.45 -17.64 -9.71
N LEU A 74 -1.28 -18.27 -9.70
CA LEU A 74 -0.15 -17.84 -8.86
C LEU A 74 0.41 -16.48 -9.32
N VAL A 75 0.51 -16.28 -10.63
CA VAL A 75 0.97 -15.02 -11.22
C VAL A 75 -0.01 -13.89 -10.89
N ALA A 76 -1.32 -14.15 -11.06
CA ALA A 76 -2.36 -13.19 -10.72
C ALA A 76 -2.36 -12.84 -9.22
N LEU A 77 -2.19 -13.83 -8.34
CA LEU A 77 -2.12 -13.63 -6.89
C LEU A 77 -0.92 -12.77 -6.49
N ALA A 78 0.29 -13.13 -6.96
CA ALA A 78 1.51 -12.40 -6.65
C ALA A 78 1.45 -10.96 -7.21
N GLY A 79 0.95 -10.80 -8.44
CA GLY A 79 0.72 -9.50 -9.07
C GLY A 79 -0.24 -8.63 -8.27
N LEU A 80 -1.38 -9.16 -7.83
CA LEU A 80 -2.36 -8.40 -7.04
C LEU A 80 -1.77 -7.90 -5.71
N ARG A 81 -1.02 -8.75 -4.99
CA ARG A 81 -0.39 -8.38 -3.72
C ARG A 81 0.75 -7.38 -3.90
N SER A 82 1.50 -7.50 -4.99
CA SER A 82 2.50 -6.50 -5.37
C SER A 82 1.85 -5.13 -5.62
N ARG A 83 0.72 -5.09 -6.35
CA ARG A 83 -0.03 -3.84 -6.56
C ARG A 83 -0.51 -3.23 -5.25
N HIS A 84 -1.05 -4.02 -4.32
CA HIS A 84 -1.42 -3.51 -2.99
C HIS A 84 -0.22 -2.88 -2.27
N ASN A 85 0.96 -3.52 -2.33
CA ASN A 85 2.18 -2.96 -1.77
C ASN A 85 2.59 -1.65 -2.42
N THR A 86 2.44 -1.51 -3.74
CA THR A 86 2.72 -0.25 -4.44
C THR A 86 1.77 0.88 -4.02
N TYR A 87 0.47 0.60 -3.83
CA TYR A 87 -0.47 1.61 -3.31
C TYR A 87 -0.12 2.03 -1.88
N MET A 88 0.41 1.13 -1.05
CA MET A 88 0.83 1.47 0.32
C MET A 88 2.19 2.17 0.40
N SER A 89 3.11 1.96 -0.56
CA SER A 89 4.49 2.44 -0.44
C SER A 89 4.63 3.96 -0.50
N VAL A 90 3.92 4.64 -1.40
CA VAL A 90 3.95 6.11 -1.53
C VAL A 90 3.47 6.80 -0.24
N PRO A 91 2.25 6.54 0.28
CA PRO A 91 1.82 7.18 1.51
C PRO A 91 2.66 6.76 2.71
N LEU A 92 3.14 5.50 2.79
CA LEU A 92 4.08 5.07 3.82
C LEU A 92 5.33 5.96 3.84
N LEU A 93 5.97 6.16 2.69
CA LEU A 93 7.17 6.98 2.57
C LEU A 93 6.90 8.41 3.02
N MET A 94 5.80 9.01 2.54
CA MET A 94 5.43 10.39 2.91
C MET A 94 5.18 10.53 4.41
N LEU A 95 4.49 9.56 5.02
CA LEU A 95 4.22 9.55 6.46
C LEU A 95 5.48 9.39 7.29
N MET A 96 6.44 8.55 6.86
CA MET A 96 7.70 8.37 7.60
C MET A 96 8.64 9.57 7.45
N VAL A 97 8.81 10.08 6.21
CA VAL A 97 9.67 11.24 5.94
C VAL A 97 9.15 12.50 6.65
N SER A 98 7.83 12.62 6.83
CA SER A 98 7.23 13.74 7.59
C SER A 98 7.80 13.92 9.00
N GLN A 99 8.29 12.85 9.62
CA GLN A 99 8.86 12.91 10.96
C GLN A 99 10.24 13.58 11.00
N HIS A 100 10.90 13.66 9.84
CA HIS A 100 12.22 14.27 9.67
C HIS A 100 12.15 15.68 9.08
N ALA A 101 11.01 16.09 8.52
CA ALA A 101 10.82 17.38 7.85
C ALA A 101 9.48 18.03 8.25
N VAL A 102 9.44 18.55 9.49
CA VAL A 102 8.22 19.08 10.15
C VAL A 102 7.51 20.18 9.35
N THR A 103 8.24 20.94 8.52
CA THR A 103 7.70 22.06 7.73
C THR A 103 7.14 21.68 6.36
N TRP A 104 7.42 20.48 5.84
CA TRP A 104 7.10 20.13 4.44
C TRP A 104 5.63 19.74 4.23
N ILE A 105 4.98 19.25 5.28
CA ILE A 105 3.59 18.80 5.20
C ILE A 105 2.98 19.15 6.54
N GLY A 106 2.06 20.11 6.55
CA GLY A 106 1.38 20.60 7.76
C GLY A 106 0.50 19.54 8.41
N PHE A 107 1.10 18.51 9.02
CA PHE A 107 0.45 17.49 9.83
C PHE A 107 0.02 18.05 11.19
N GLY A 108 -0.63 19.21 11.21
CA GLY A 108 -1.23 19.81 12.41
C GLY A 108 -2.62 19.26 12.71
N ASN A 109 -3.24 18.53 11.78
CA ASN A 109 -4.60 17.99 11.90
C ASN A 109 -4.67 16.54 11.36
N PRO A 110 -5.34 15.60 12.05
CA PRO A 110 -5.51 14.21 11.59
C PRO A 110 -6.05 14.09 10.15
N ILE A 111 -6.88 15.04 9.71
CA ILE A 111 -7.40 15.13 8.34
C ILE A 111 -6.26 15.23 7.31
N ALA A 112 -5.17 15.92 7.64
CA ALA A 112 -4.01 16.04 6.76
C ALA A 112 -3.36 14.67 6.48
N ILE A 113 -3.36 13.76 7.45
CA ILE A 113 -2.87 12.38 7.28
C ILE A 113 -3.74 11.65 6.25
N THR A 114 -5.05 11.73 6.35
CA THR A 114 -5.97 11.12 5.40
C THR A 114 -5.80 11.70 3.99
N LEU A 115 -5.61 13.02 3.86
CA LEU A 115 -5.36 13.68 2.57
C LEU A 115 -4.03 13.23 1.94
N VAL A 116 -2.99 13.02 2.73
CA VAL A 116 -1.71 12.48 2.23
C VAL A 116 -1.86 11.05 1.73
N VAL A 117 -2.62 10.21 2.44
CA VAL A 117 -2.93 8.85 1.98
C VAL A 117 -3.67 8.89 0.64
N LEU A 118 -4.69 9.75 0.53
CA LEU A 118 -5.45 9.98 -0.71
C LEU A 118 -4.54 10.43 -1.85
N ALA A 119 -3.70 11.43 -1.62
CA ALA A 119 -2.76 11.95 -2.61
C ALA A 119 -1.77 10.87 -3.08
N GLY A 120 -1.21 10.09 -2.14
CA GLY A 120 -0.32 8.99 -2.46
C GLY A 120 -0.99 7.92 -3.33
N TRP A 121 -2.24 7.56 -3.03
CA TRP A 121 -2.97 6.57 -3.83
C TRP A 121 -3.37 7.10 -5.21
N LEU A 122 -3.78 8.36 -5.31
CA LEU A 122 -4.06 9.00 -6.59
C LEU A 122 -2.80 9.04 -7.48
N LEU A 123 -1.64 9.35 -6.89
CA LEU A 123 -0.37 9.30 -7.61
C LEU A 123 -0.11 7.90 -8.15
N VAL A 124 -0.20 6.87 -7.30
CA VAL A 124 0.00 5.47 -7.73
C VAL A 124 -1.00 5.05 -8.80
N TYR A 125 -2.26 5.46 -8.67
CA TYR A 125 -3.28 5.22 -9.69
C TYR A 125 -2.88 5.82 -11.05
N HIS A 126 -2.44 7.07 -11.08
CA HIS A 126 -1.98 7.71 -12.30
C HIS A 126 -0.71 7.06 -12.87
N LEU A 127 0.22 6.61 -12.02
CA LEU A 127 1.40 5.87 -12.48
C LEU A 127 1.01 4.56 -13.16
N TYR A 128 0.03 3.83 -12.62
CA TYR A 128 -0.48 2.61 -13.26
C TYR A 128 -1.24 2.88 -14.56
N ASP A 129 -2.06 3.93 -14.60
CA ASP A 129 -2.80 4.31 -15.81
C ASP A 129 -1.84 4.66 -16.96
N ARG A 130 -0.76 5.38 -16.65
CA ARG A 130 0.31 5.69 -17.62
C ARG A 130 1.09 4.45 -18.03
N ALA A 131 1.45 3.60 -17.07
CA ALA A 131 2.19 2.36 -17.36
C ALA A 131 1.41 1.43 -18.30
N ALA A 132 0.08 1.36 -18.17
CA ALA A 132 -0.78 0.57 -19.04
C ALA A 132 -0.83 1.06 -20.51
N GLN A 133 -0.40 2.29 -20.78
CA GLN A 133 -0.40 2.88 -22.12
C GLN A 133 0.91 2.65 -22.88
N LEU A 134 1.96 2.16 -22.22
CA LEU A 134 3.26 1.90 -22.85
C LEU A 134 3.19 0.62 -23.69
N LYS A 135 3.45 0.74 -25.00
CA LYS A 135 3.50 -0.40 -25.92
C LYS A 135 4.89 -1.05 -25.84
N GLY A 136 4.95 -2.37 -25.63
CA GLY A 136 6.20 -3.14 -25.64
C GLY A 136 6.56 -3.86 -24.34
N PHE A 137 5.68 -3.79 -23.33
CA PHE A 137 5.73 -4.56 -22.09
C PHE A 137 4.38 -5.21 -21.81
#